data_AF-A0A2W4PD00-F1
#
_entry.id   AF-A0A2W4PD00-F1
#
_cell.length_a   1.000
_cell.length_b   1.000
_cell.length_c   1.000
_cell.angle_alpha   90.00
_cell.angle_beta   90.00
_cell.angle_gamma   90.00
#
_symmetry.space_group_name_H-M   'P 1'
#
loop_
_entity.id
_entity.type
_entity.pdbx_description
1 polymer ?
#
loop_
_entity_poly.entity_id
_entity_poly.type
_entity_poly.pdbx_seq_one_letter_code
_entity_poly.pdbx_strand_id
1 'polypeptide(L)'
;MPELEHFCTIEARMSPRMVGRTPAGTRIDFAFQGVATGPHWEGERPVSGVDYATVRGDGNMDLDIRATIGEKRETVAYRATGVSVVKEDQSAEINELLTFQTGNEDLAWLNDRIGVAIGKGAEGQLNIEIYLVKR
;
A
#
# COMPACT_ATOMS: atom_id res chain seq x y z
N MET A 1 12.70 11.12 -19.64
CA MET A 1 12.43 11.29 -18.20
C MET A 1 11.59 10.10 -17.78
N PRO A 2 11.72 9.56 -16.57
CA PRO A 2 10.82 8.48 -16.13
C PRO A 2 9.37 9.00 -16.13
N GLU A 3 8.45 8.16 -16.59
CA GLU A 3 7.02 8.45 -16.64
C GLU A 3 6.26 7.56 -15.65
N LEU A 4 5.10 8.04 -15.17
CA LEU A 4 4.22 7.30 -14.28
C LEU A 4 2.93 6.94 -15.00
N GLU A 5 2.60 5.65 -15.06
CA GLU A 5 1.32 5.15 -15.55
C GLU A 5 0.44 4.74 -14.37
N HIS A 6 -0.80 5.22 -14.31
CA HIS A 6 -1.76 4.75 -13.30
C HIS A 6 -2.04 3.26 -13.46
N PHE A 7 -1.95 2.51 -12.37
CA PHE A 7 -2.23 1.08 -12.33
C PHE A 7 -3.57 0.80 -11.65
N CYS A 8 -3.76 1.28 -10.44
CA CYS A 8 -5.02 1.13 -9.71
C CYS A 8 -5.14 2.10 -8.54
N THR A 9 -6.35 2.23 -8.03
CA THR A 9 -6.66 2.91 -6.78
C THR A 9 -7.11 1.88 -5.76
N ILE A 10 -6.63 1.99 -4.52
CA ILE A 10 -7.03 1.15 -3.39
C ILE A 10 -7.75 2.01 -2.36
N GLU A 11 -8.94 1.55 -1.97
CA GLU A 11 -9.69 2.09 -0.84
C GLU A 11 -9.87 0.99 0.20
N ALA A 12 -9.40 1.23 1.43
CA ALA A 12 -9.40 0.22 2.48
C ALA A 12 -9.70 0.80 3.87
N ARG A 13 -10.15 -0.06 4.77
CA ARG A 13 -10.28 0.23 6.19
C ARG A 13 -9.17 -0.47 6.96
N MET A 14 -8.55 0.27 7.87
CA MET A 14 -7.48 -0.20 8.74
C MET A 14 -8.01 -0.61 10.11
N SER A 15 -7.42 -1.66 10.67
CA SER A 15 -7.65 -2.18 12.01
C SER A 15 -6.32 -2.14 12.77
N PRO A 16 -6.00 -1.04 13.47
CA PRO A 16 -4.71 -0.88 14.13
C PRO A 16 -4.58 -1.82 15.32
N ARG A 17 -3.42 -2.48 15.42
CA ARG A 17 -3.01 -3.26 16.60
C ARG A 17 -1.71 -2.69 17.15
N MET A 18 -1.78 -2.10 18.34
CA MET A 18 -0.61 -1.59 19.04
C MET A 18 0.30 -2.76 19.47
N VAL A 19 1.54 -2.77 18.98
CA VAL A 19 2.59 -3.67 19.49
C VAL A 19 3.32 -3.00 20.64
N GLY A 20 3.58 -1.69 20.54
CA GLY A 20 4.13 -0.86 21.62
C GLY A 20 5.52 -0.29 21.30
N ARG A 21 6.18 0.27 22.32
CA ARG A 21 7.49 0.89 22.17
C ARG A 21 8.59 -0.15 21.95
N THR A 22 9.46 0.11 20.99
CA THR A 22 10.65 -0.67 20.64
C THR A 22 11.86 0.27 20.56
N PRO A 23 13.10 -0.25 20.48
CA PRO A 23 14.28 0.59 20.25
C PRO A 23 14.21 1.43 18.95
N ALA A 24 13.48 0.97 17.93
CA ALA A 24 13.34 1.67 16.65
C ALA A 24 12.23 2.73 16.64
N GLY A 25 11.35 2.75 17.65
CA GLY A 25 10.15 3.58 17.66
C GLY A 25 8.93 2.83 18.20
N THR A 26 7.74 3.42 18.08
CA THR A 26 6.49 2.74 18.46
C THR A 26 5.96 1.92 17.29
N ARG A 27 5.83 0.61 17.48
CA ARG A 27 5.34 -0.31 16.45
C ARG A 27 3.82 -0.44 16.51
N ILE A 28 3.17 -0.26 15.37
CA ILE A 28 1.74 -0.48 15.17
C ILE A 28 1.59 -1.35 13.92
N ASP A 29 0.84 -2.44 14.03
CA ASP A 29 0.49 -3.25 12.87
C ASP A 29 -0.91 -2.82 12.39
N PHE A 30 -1.00 -2.29 11.18
CA PHE A 30 -2.26 -1.90 10.55
C PHE A 30 -2.71 -3.00 9.59
N ALA A 31 -3.53 -3.92 10.08
CA ALA A 31 -4.23 -4.83 9.18
C ALA A 31 -5.26 -4.02 8.37
N PHE A 32 -5.40 -4.28 7.08
CA PHE A 32 -6.38 -3.57 6.24
C PHE A 32 -7.12 -4.50 5.29
N GLN A 33 -8.34 -4.12 4.97
CA GLN A 33 -9.20 -4.79 3.99
C GLN A 33 -9.99 -3.74 3.19
N GLY A 34 -10.19 -4.00 1.91
CA GLY A 34 -10.79 -3.05 1.01
C GLY A 34 -10.91 -3.57 -0.41
N VAL A 35 -10.88 -2.65 -1.37
CA VAL A 35 -11.02 -2.94 -2.79
C VAL A 35 -10.02 -2.15 -3.63
N ALA A 36 -9.67 -2.71 -4.79
CA ALA A 36 -8.90 -2.06 -5.82
C ALA A 36 -9.74 -1.91 -7.10
N THR A 37 -9.66 -0.74 -7.72
CA THR A 37 -10.22 -0.46 -9.04
C THR A 37 -9.11 0.02 -9.98
N GLY A 38 -9.16 -0.39 -11.24
CA GLY A 38 -8.13 -0.01 -12.21
C GLY A 38 -8.48 -0.42 -13.64
N PRO A 39 -7.80 0.12 -14.65
CA PRO A 39 -8.10 -0.15 -16.06
C PRO A 39 -7.75 -1.58 -16.53
N HIS A 40 -7.05 -2.38 -15.71
CA HIS A 40 -6.56 -3.71 -16.08
C HIS A 40 -7.52 -4.86 -15.71
N TRP A 41 -8.66 -4.56 -15.08
CA TRP A 41 -9.72 -5.52 -14.79
C TRP A 41 -11.08 -4.83 -14.70
N GLU A 42 -12.16 -5.60 -14.82
CA GLU A 42 -13.52 -5.09 -14.62
C GLU A 42 -13.91 -5.09 -13.13
N GLY A 43 -14.52 -4.00 -12.67
CA GLY A 43 -15.07 -3.88 -11.32
C GLY A 43 -14.02 -3.76 -10.21
N GLU A 44 -14.42 -4.19 -9.01
CA GLU A 44 -13.60 -4.15 -7.80
C GLU A 44 -12.91 -5.50 -7.56
N ARG A 45 -11.63 -5.47 -7.20
CA ARG A 45 -10.90 -6.63 -6.68
C ARG A 45 -10.69 -6.48 -5.18
N PRO A 46 -10.94 -7.52 -4.36
CA PRO A 46 -10.68 -7.43 -2.93
C PRO A 46 -9.19 -7.19 -2.66
N VAL A 47 -8.90 -6.38 -1.64
CA VAL A 47 -7.54 -6.11 -1.16
C VAL A 47 -7.47 -6.47 0.30
N SER A 48 -6.38 -7.11 0.71
CA SER A 48 -6.07 -7.28 2.13
C SER A 48 -4.57 -7.35 2.38
N GLY A 49 -4.16 -6.94 3.58
CA GLY A 49 -2.76 -7.02 4.01
C GLY A 49 -2.52 -6.45 5.39
N VAL A 50 -1.24 -6.30 5.70
CA VAL A 50 -0.78 -5.66 6.93
C VAL A 50 0.36 -4.70 6.59
N ASP A 51 0.26 -3.47 7.10
CA ASP A 51 1.39 -2.57 7.23
C ASP A 51 2.00 -2.69 8.64
N TYR A 52 3.30 -2.90 8.67
CA TYR A 52 4.13 -3.11 9.85
C TYR A 52 4.82 -1.81 10.29
N ALA A 53 4.02 -0.76 10.41
CA ALA A 53 4.47 0.62 10.57
C ALA A 53 5.23 0.89 11.88
N THR A 54 6.29 1.69 11.80
CA THR A 54 7.05 2.16 12.96
C THR A 54 6.97 3.67 13.06
N VAL A 55 6.31 4.17 14.11
CA VAL A 55 6.29 5.60 14.45
C VAL A 55 7.67 6.00 14.98
N ARG A 56 8.33 6.89 14.25
CA ARG A 56 9.65 7.42 14.54
C ARG A 56 9.61 8.52 15.62
N GLY A 57 10.80 8.98 16.01
CA GLY A 57 10.94 10.07 16.98
C GLY A 57 10.41 11.43 16.50
N ASP A 58 10.25 11.63 15.19
CA ASP A 58 9.65 12.83 14.58
C ASP A 58 8.13 12.71 14.40
N GLY A 59 7.51 11.62 14.86
CA GLY A 59 6.06 11.38 14.74
C GLY A 59 5.60 10.82 13.38
N ASN A 60 6.46 10.83 12.37
CA ASN A 60 6.21 10.18 11.08
C ASN A 60 6.37 8.67 11.20
N MET A 61 5.91 7.93 10.19
CA MET A 61 5.97 6.47 10.19
C MET A 61 6.83 5.94 9.04
N ASP A 62 7.71 4.98 9.36
CA ASP A 62 8.32 4.11 8.37
C ASP A 62 7.36 2.94 8.08
N LEU A 63 7.13 2.63 6.80
CA LEU A 63 6.13 1.66 6.35
C LEU A 63 6.79 0.37 5.82
N ASP A 64 6.16 -0.77 6.10
CA ASP A 64 6.54 -2.11 5.60
C ASP A 64 5.27 -2.94 5.38
N ILE A 65 4.84 -3.01 4.12
CA ILE A 65 3.55 -3.56 3.74
C ILE A 65 3.72 -4.92 3.07
N ARG A 66 2.83 -5.85 3.42
CA ARG A 66 2.62 -7.09 2.68
C ARG A 66 1.13 -7.27 2.45
N ALA A 67 0.73 -7.34 1.18
CA ALA A 67 -0.68 -7.41 0.82
C ALA A 67 -0.92 -8.20 -0.48
N THR A 68 -2.19 -8.40 -0.77
CA THR A 68 -2.69 -8.99 -2.01
C THR A 68 -3.82 -8.16 -2.58
N ILE A 69 -3.85 -8.04 -3.91
CA ILE A 69 -4.99 -7.58 -4.71
C ILE A 69 -5.58 -8.79 -5.42
N GLY A 70 -6.89 -8.99 -5.35
CA GLY A 70 -7.58 -10.11 -5.95
C GLY A 70 -7.37 -11.44 -5.23
N GLU A 71 -8.11 -12.46 -5.65
CA GLU A 71 -8.11 -13.80 -5.05
C GLU A 71 -7.87 -14.89 -6.09
N LYS A 72 -7.44 -16.06 -5.63
CA LYS A 72 -7.25 -17.27 -6.44
C LYS A 72 -6.29 -17.01 -7.61
N ARG A 73 -6.76 -17.18 -8.85
CA ARG A 73 -5.94 -16.99 -10.07
C ARG A 73 -5.66 -15.51 -10.35
N GLU A 74 -6.49 -14.61 -9.83
CA GLU A 74 -6.38 -13.16 -10.05
C GLU A 74 -5.46 -12.47 -9.04
N THR A 75 -4.86 -13.22 -8.12
CA THR A 75 -4.06 -12.67 -7.04
C THR A 75 -2.75 -12.04 -7.55
N VAL A 76 -2.55 -10.79 -7.15
CA VAL A 76 -1.27 -10.07 -7.21
C VAL A 76 -0.83 -9.83 -5.77
N ALA A 77 0.24 -10.50 -5.34
CA ALA A 77 0.89 -10.17 -4.09
C ALA A 77 1.79 -8.95 -4.29
N TYR A 78 1.84 -8.04 -3.33
CA TYR A 78 2.80 -6.95 -3.35
C TYR A 78 3.47 -6.77 -2.00
N ARG A 79 4.69 -6.24 -2.06
CA ARG A 79 5.41 -5.69 -0.93
C ARG A 79 5.66 -4.23 -1.19
N ALA A 80 5.50 -3.42 -0.15
CA ALA A 80 5.77 -2.01 -0.24
C ALA A 80 6.56 -1.50 0.96
N THR A 81 7.36 -0.46 0.74
CA THR A 81 8.05 0.27 1.80
C THR A 81 7.93 1.76 1.52
N GLY A 82 7.85 2.57 2.55
CA GLY A 82 7.52 3.97 2.36
C GLY A 82 7.63 4.81 3.62
N VAL A 83 7.10 6.02 3.50
CA VAL A 83 6.97 6.97 4.59
C VAL A 83 5.55 7.49 4.64
N SER A 84 5.01 7.59 5.86
CA SER A 84 3.77 8.31 6.14
C SER A 84 4.09 9.56 6.94
N VAL A 85 3.77 10.73 6.37
CA VAL A 85 3.96 12.03 6.99
C VAL A 85 2.68 12.42 7.72
N VAL A 86 2.73 12.35 9.05
CA VAL A 86 1.56 12.62 9.91
C VAL A 86 1.38 14.12 10.08
N LYS A 87 0.15 14.59 9.89
CA LYS A 87 -0.25 15.99 10.03
C LYS A 87 -0.84 16.26 11.42
N GLU A 88 -0.96 17.53 11.78
CA GLU A 88 -1.50 17.95 13.08
C GLU A 88 -2.96 17.50 13.30
N ASP A 89 -3.74 17.39 12.23
CA ASP A 89 -5.12 16.90 12.24
C ASP A 89 -5.23 15.36 12.28
N GLN A 90 -4.11 14.67 12.48
CA GLN A 90 -3.99 13.20 12.48
C GLN A 90 -4.27 12.53 11.13
N SER A 91 -4.45 13.29 10.04
CA SER A 91 -4.32 12.75 8.69
C SER A 91 -2.86 12.45 8.37
N ALA A 92 -2.62 11.66 7.34
CA ALA A 92 -1.28 11.38 6.88
C ALA A 92 -1.16 11.37 5.36
N GLU A 93 -0.03 11.84 4.85
CA GLU A 93 0.38 11.73 3.45
C GLU A 93 1.31 10.52 3.29
N ILE A 94 0.94 9.61 2.41
CA ILE A 94 1.60 8.31 2.23
C ILE A 94 2.34 8.29 0.90
N ASN A 95 3.60 7.86 0.93
CA ASN A 95 4.42 7.64 -0.25
C ASN A 95 5.14 6.30 -0.13
N GLU A 96 4.93 5.41 -1.09
CA GLU A 96 5.44 4.03 -1.04
C GLU A 96 6.10 3.60 -2.35
N LEU A 97 7.04 2.67 -2.25
CA LEU A 97 7.66 1.94 -3.35
C LEU A 97 7.16 0.49 -3.31
N LEU A 98 6.67 -0.03 -4.43
CA LEU A 98 6.04 -1.34 -4.53
C LEU A 98 6.81 -2.28 -5.45
N THR A 99 6.83 -3.55 -5.05
CA THR A 99 7.22 -4.69 -5.89
C THR A 99 6.08 -5.70 -5.92
N PHE A 100 5.90 -6.39 -7.04
CA PHE A 100 4.78 -7.29 -7.27
C PHE A 100 5.25 -8.72 -7.52
N GLN A 101 4.39 -9.68 -7.17
CA GLN A 101 4.52 -11.09 -7.49
C GLN A 101 3.15 -11.63 -7.88
N THR A 102 3.02 -12.16 -9.09
CA THR A 102 1.78 -12.79 -9.54
C THR A 102 2.05 -13.96 -10.49
N GLY A 103 1.22 -14.99 -10.37
CA GLY A 103 1.11 -16.08 -11.33
C GLY A 103 0.00 -15.88 -12.36
N ASN A 104 -0.68 -14.73 -12.35
CA ASN A 104 -1.67 -14.37 -13.35
C ASN A 104 -0.97 -14.01 -14.67
N GLU A 105 -1.28 -14.73 -15.74
CA GLU A 105 -0.65 -14.54 -17.06
C GLU A 105 -0.98 -13.17 -17.66
N ASP A 106 -2.20 -12.66 -17.47
CA ASP A 106 -2.65 -11.36 -17.99
C ASP A 106 -1.95 -10.18 -17.28
N LEU A 107 -1.49 -10.41 -16.06
CA LEU A 107 -0.77 -9.43 -15.23
C LEU A 107 0.69 -9.81 -15.02
N ALA A 108 1.24 -10.76 -15.78
CA ALA A 108 2.59 -11.28 -15.56
C ALA A 108 3.67 -10.21 -15.71
N TRP A 109 3.38 -9.17 -16.49
CA TRP A 109 4.22 -7.99 -16.66
C TRP A 109 4.37 -7.17 -15.36
N LEU A 110 3.59 -7.39 -14.30
CA LEU A 110 3.85 -6.74 -13.02
C LEU A 110 5.13 -7.26 -12.35
N ASN A 111 5.55 -8.49 -12.66
CA ASN A 111 6.70 -9.13 -12.03
C ASN A 111 8.05 -8.46 -12.38
N ASP A 112 8.10 -7.64 -13.44
CA ASP A 112 9.29 -6.90 -13.86
C ASP A 112 9.11 -5.37 -13.78
N ARG A 113 8.12 -4.90 -13.01
CA ARG A 113 7.83 -3.48 -12.80
C ARG A 113 8.03 -3.06 -11.35
N ILE A 114 8.28 -1.76 -11.19
CA ILE A 114 8.28 -1.07 -9.91
C ILE A 114 7.07 -0.16 -9.86
N GLY A 115 6.37 -0.18 -8.73
CA GLY A 115 5.27 0.73 -8.45
C GLY A 115 5.68 1.85 -7.48
N VAL A 116 4.97 2.96 -7.56
CA VAL A 116 4.97 4.03 -6.55
C VAL A 116 3.53 4.26 -6.13
N ALA A 117 3.24 4.29 -4.84
CA ALA A 117 1.93 4.70 -4.34
C ALA A 117 2.00 6.10 -3.74
N ILE A 118 0.96 6.88 -3.99
CA ILE A 118 0.73 8.19 -3.39
C ILE A 118 -0.68 8.15 -2.82
N GLY A 119 -0.85 8.57 -1.57
CA GLY A 119 -2.18 8.59 -0.99
C GLY A 119 -2.29 9.23 0.38
N LYS A 120 -3.42 8.95 1.03
CA LYS A 120 -3.79 9.55 2.31
C LYS A 120 -4.38 8.52 3.25
N GLY A 121 -4.06 8.67 4.53
CA GLY A 121 -4.71 7.97 5.62
C GLY A 121 -5.44 8.97 6.53
N ALA A 122 -6.69 8.70 6.88
CA ALA A 122 -7.45 9.50 7.83
C ALA A 122 -8.59 8.67 8.44
N GLU A 123 -8.87 8.84 9.73
CA GLU A 123 -10.02 8.21 10.41
C GLU A 123 -10.12 6.68 10.22
N GLY A 124 -8.97 5.99 10.18
CA GLY A 124 -8.91 4.55 9.95
C GLY A 124 -9.20 4.12 8.51
N GLN A 125 -9.30 5.06 7.57
CA GLN A 125 -9.42 4.81 6.14
C GLN A 125 -8.09 5.05 5.43
N LEU A 126 -7.86 4.30 4.37
CA LEU A 126 -6.72 4.38 3.47
C LEU A 126 -7.25 4.59 2.05
N ASN A 127 -6.75 5.61 1.37
CA ASN A 127 -6.97 5.82 -0.06
C ASN A 127 -5.60 6.06 -0.72
N ILE A 128 -5.18 5.15 -1.60
CA ILE A 128 -3.90 5.24 -2.31
C ILE A 128 -4.09 5.00 -3.80
N GLU A 129 -3.33 5.73 -4.61
CA GLU A 129 -3.19 5.51 -6.03
C GLU A 129 -1.83 4.89 -6.30
N ILE A 130 -1.80 3.76 -7.01
CA ILE A 130 -0.58 3.06 -7.42
C ILE A 130 -0.29 3.38 -8.87
N TYR A 131 0.94 3.80 -9.12
CA TYR A 131 1.49 4.11 -10.43
C TYR A 131 2.67 3.19 -10.73
N LEU A 132 2.88 2.85 -12.00
CA LEU A 132 4.00 2.07 -12.47
C LEU A 132 5.03 2.97 -13.13
N VAL A 133 6.30 2.73 -12.84
CA VAL A 133 7.40 3.46 -13.44
C VAL A 133 7.67 2.93 -14.85
N LYS A 134 7.60 3.82 -15.85
CA LYS A 134 8.00 3.57 -17.24
C LYS A 134 9.34 4.24 -17.57
N ARG A 135 10.05 3.65 -18.53
CA ARG A 135 11.27 4.20 -19.13
C ARG A 135 10.98 4.92 -20.43
#